data_AF-A0A0F8YI40-F1
#
_entry.id   AF-A0A0F8YI40-F1
#
_cell.length_a   1.000
_cell.length_b   1.000
_cell.length_c   1.000
_cell.angle_alpha   90.00
_cell.angle_beta   90.00
_cell.angle_gamma   90.00
#
_symmetry.space_group_name_H-M   'P 1'
#
loop_
_entity.id
_entity.type
_entity.pdbx_description
1 polymer ?
#
loop_
_entity_poly.entity_id
_entity_poly.type
_entity_poly.pdbx_seq_one_letter_code
_entity_poly.pdbx_strand_id
1 'polypeptide(L)'
;MEGVGAPTKCSHAVDVFTDKGVVKGVLNYDDESETSELYVGNKSKSTVTIKRTISLGNVVQFASPMTKLSKTVYSGRSFDNKVGVVCVYETLKRLSLQEDIPSTIFGLVPSLEEISSAGAITAIQKIKPFIYINIDVFPATLEELGKGVAIEKGPFANNVLSDFLEKIAITNKIKHTIKILSGETETDMDKVMLQNGGIVVASLGIPLVNLHEPNEIIDISDLN
;
A
#
# COMPACT_ATOMS: atom_id res chain seq x y z
N MET A 1 11.07 -0.43 -7.21
CA MET A 1 9.87 -1.21 -7.57
C MET A 1 10.09 -1.99 -8.86
N GLU A 2 10.67 -3.19 -8.77
CA GLU A 2 10.47 -4.18 -9.82
C GLU A 2 9.07 -4.77 -9.63
N GLY A 3 8.07 -4.14 -10.24
CA GLY A 3 6.76 -4.77 -10.40
C GLY A 3 6.95 -6.07 -11.18
N VAL A 4 6.22 -7.12 -10.80
CA VAL A 4 6.25 -8.38 -11.53
C VAL A 4 5.91 -8.11 -13.01
N GLY A 5 6.68 -8.72 -13.90
CA GLY A 5 6.68 -8.41 -15.32
C GLY A 5 5.29 -8.52 -15.96
N ALA A 6 5.10 -7.81 -17.08
CA ALA A 6 3.89 -7.80 -17.89
C ALA A 6 3.16 -9.17 -18.04
N PRO A 7 3.84 -10.34 -18.15
CA PRO A 7 3.17 -11.63 -18.29
C PRO A 7 2.22 -12.00 -17.14
N THR A 8 2.53 -11.61 -15.90
CA THR A 8 1.71 -11.94 -14.72
C THR A 8 0.43 -11.12 -14.62
N LYS A 9 0.42 -9.94 -15.25
CA LYS A 9 -0.69 -8.99 -15.23
C LYS A 9 -1.71 -9.23 -16.33
N CYS A 10 -1.41 -10.15 -17.26
CA CYS A 10 -2.25 -10.43 -18.41
C CYS A 10 -3.37 -11.43 -18.09
N SER A 11 -4.37 -11.51 -18.96
CA SER A 11 -5.65 -12.20 -18.77
C SER A 11 -6.50 -11.72 -17.59
N HIS A 12 -6.22 -10.53 -17.03
CA HIS A 12 -6.98 -9.99 -15.91
C HIS A 12 -8.08 -9.06 -16.37
N ALA A 13 -9.25 -9.17 -15.75
CA ALA A 13 -10.30 -8.17 -15.89
C ALA A 13 -9.82 -6.82 -15.32
N VAL A 14 -10.22 -5.73 -15.96
CA VAL A 14 -9.88 -4.37 -15.55
C VAL A 14 -11.07 -3.41 -15.67
N ASP A 15 -11.00 -2.34 -14.90
CA ASP A 15 -11.92 -1.22 -14.88
C ASP A 15 -11.22 0.00 -15.48
N VAL A 16 -11.81 0.56 -16.54
CA VAL A 16 -11.37 1.81 -17.17
C VAL A 16 -12.27 2.94 -16.68
N PHE A 17 -11.69 3.91 -16.00
CA PHE A 17 -12.43 5.05 -15.44
C PHE A 17 -12.51 6.17 -16.48
N THR A 18 -13.74 6.46 -16.93
CA THR A 18 -14.04 7.47 -17.95
C THR A 18 -14.95 8.56 -17.40
N ASP A 19 -15.10 9.66 -18.13
CA ASP A 19 -16.04 10.75 -17.82
C ASP A 19 -17.52 10.29 -17.83
N LYS A 20 -17.81 9.16 -18.49
CA LYS A 20 -19.14 8.56 -18.62
C LYS A 20 -19.35 7.35 -17.71
N GLY A 21 -18.42 7.08 -16.80
CA GLY A 21 -18.47 5.96 -15.85
C GLY A 21 -17.41 4.89 -16.11
N VAL A 22 -17.59 3.73 -15.48
CA VAL A 22 -16.61 2.63 -15.53
C VAL A 22 -16.92 1.71 -16.71
N VAL A 23 -15.92 1.47 -17.55
CA VAL A 23 -15.97 0.52 -18.66
C VAL A 23 -15.15 -0.72 -18.31
N LYS A 24 -15.74 -1.91 -18.45
CA LYS A 24 -15.07 -3.19 -18.17
C LYS A 24 -14.23 -3.66 -19.35
N GLY A 25 -13.03 -4.15 -19.09
CA GLY A 25 -12.13 -4.74 -20.08
C GLY A 25 -11.32 -5.91 -19.54
N VAL A 26 -10.41 -6.43 -20.36
CA VAL A 26 -9.44 -7.47 -20.05
C VAL A 26 -8.09 -7.01 -20.57
N LEU A 27 -7.05 -7.07 -19.74
CA LEU A 27 -5.67 -6.85 -20.18
C LEU A 27 -5.12 -8.17 -20.74
N ASN A 28 -4.67 -8.19 -21.99
CA ASN A 28 -4.02 -9.33 -22.62
C ASN A 28 -2.54 -9.03 -22.88
N TYR A 29 -1.72 -10.08 -22.95
CA TYR A 29 -0.34 -9.99 -23.39
C TYR A 29 -0.30 -10.36 -24.87
N ASP A 30 0.39 -9.56 -25.67
CA ASP A 30 0.85 -10.00 -26.98
C ASP A 30 2.32 -10.39 -26.88
N ASP A 31 2.58 -11.70 -26.92
CA ASP A 31 3.91 -12.29 -26.83
C ASP A 31 4.83 -11.82 -27.97
N GLU A 32 4.28 -11.46 -29.15
CA GLU A 32 5.08 -11.07 -30.31
C GLU A 32 5.59 -9.62 -30.22
N SER A 33 4.81 -8.74 -29.59
CA SER A 33 5.16 -7.32 -29.46
C SER A 33 5.71 -6.95 -28.08
N GLU A 34 5.73 -7.89 -27.13
CA GLU A 34 6.01 -7.65 -25.70
C GLU A 34 5.16 -6.51 -25.12
N THR A 35 3.98 -6.27 -25.68
CA THR A 35 3.07 -5.21 -25.23
C THR A 35 1.82 -5.79 -24.59
N SER A 36 1.30 -5.08 -23.58
CA SER A 36 0.00 -5.39 -23.01
C SER A 36 -1.10 -4.65 -23.78
N GLU A 37 -2.05 -5.39 -24.33
CA GLU A 37 -3.20 -4.85 -25.05
C GLU A 37 -4.46 -4.87 -24.17
N LEU A 38 -5.19 -3.75 -24.14
CA LEU A 38 -6.46 -3.66 -23.42
C LEU A 38 -7.63 -4.00 -24.33
N TYR A 39 -8.25 -5.15 -24.08
CA TYR A 39 -9.47 -5.61 -24.75
C TYR A 39 -10.70 -5.17 -23.98
N VAL A 40 -11.44 -4.21 -24.50
CA VAL A 40 -12.69 -3.74 -23.90
C VAL A 40 -13.87 -4.43 -24.55
N GLY A 41 -14.67 -5.13 -23.74
CA GLY A 41 -15.71 -6.03 -24.23
C GLY A 41 -16.83 -5.31 -24.99
N ASN A 42 -16.91 -5.54 -26.29
CA ASN A 42 -18.17 -5.96 -26.93
C ASN A 42 -17.88 -6.77 -28.21
N LYS A 43 -18.63 -7.84 -28.44
CA LYS A 43 -18.63 -8.68 -29.66
C LYS A 43 -19.25 -7.95 -30.87
N SER A 44 -19.11 -6.63 -30.96
CA SER A 44 -19.62 -5.83 -32.06
C SER A 44 -18.45 -5.19 -32.79
N LYS A 45 -18.40 -5.33 -34.11
CA LYS A 45 -17.45 -4.69 -35.04
C LYS A 45 -17.53 -3.14 -35.05
N SER A 46 -17.86 -2.51 -33.92
CA SER A 46 -17.99 -1.07 -33.74
C SER A 46 -16.82 -0.53 -32.91
N THR A 47 -15.63 -0.60 -33.49
CA THR A 47 -14.39 0.05 -33.01
C THR A 47 -14.57 1.55 -32.74
N VAL A 48 -15.64 2.15 -33.28
CA VAL A 48 -15.98 3.58 -33.16
C VAL A 48 -16.62 3.94 -31.80
N THR A 49 -17.39 3.06 -31.18
CA THR A 49 -18.09 3.39 -29.92
C THR A 49 -17.17 3.31 -28.71
N ILE A 50 -16.26 2.33 -28.67
CA ILE A 50 -15.28 2.16 -27.57
C ILE A 50 -14.29 3.33 -27.56
N LYS A 51 -13.79 3.76 -28.73
CA LYS A 51 -12.92 4.94 -28.87
C LYS A 51 -13.58 6.26 -28.45
N ARG A 52 -14.91 6.33 -28.40
CA ARG A 52 -15.66 7.54 -27.98
C ARG A 52 -15.96 7.59 -26.48
N THR A 53 -15.70 6.51 -25.76
CA THR A 53 -15.88 6.43 -24.30
C THR A 53 -14.53 6.39 -23.59
N ILE A 54 -13.52 5.75 -24.20
CA ILE A 54 -12.17 5.67 -23.65
C ILE A 54 -11.26 6.66 -24.38
N SER A 55 -10.55 7.46 -23.60
CA SER A 55 -9.56 8.44 -24.08
C SER A 55 -8.17 8.10 -23.55
N LEU A 56 -7.13 8.54 -24.28
CA LEU A 56 -5.77 8.51 -23.77
C LEU A 56 -5.71 9.24 -22.42
N GLY A 57 -5.05 8.63 -21.44
CA GLY A 57 -4.97 9.15 -20.08
C GLY A 57 -6.09 8.70 -19.14
N ASN A 58 -7.10 7.95 -19.60
CA ASN A 58 -8.03 7.29 -18.67
C ASN A 58 -7.28 6.26 -17.81
N VAL A 59 -7.60 6.25 -16.52
CA VAL A 59 -6.98 5.35 -15.55
C VAL A 59 -7.56 3.95 -15.73
N VAL A 60 -6.68 2.95 -15.70
CA VAL A 60 -7.03 1.53 -15.75
C VAL A 60 -6.63 0.90 -14.42
N GLN A 61 -7.51 0.07 -13.85
CA GLN A 61 -7.25 -0.63 -12.59
C GLN A 61 -7.72 -2.07 -12.69
N PHE A 62 -6.99 -3.03 -12.11
CA PHE A 62 -7.43 -4.43 -12.07
C PHE A 62 -8.80 -4.58 -11.43
N ALA A 63 -9.71 -5.35 -12.01
CA ALA A 63 -11.04 -5.59 -11.47
C ALA A 63 -11.05 -6.79 -10.50
N SER A 64 -10.16 -6.78 -9.51
CA SER A 64 -10.12 -7.81 -8.46
C SER A 64 -10.88 -7.37 -7.20
N PRO A 65 -12.03 -8.00 -6.87
CA PRO A 65 -12.78 -7.71 -5.67
C PRO A 65 -12.13 -8.34 -4.43
N MET A 66 -12.36 -7.73 -3.27
CA MET A 66 -12.00 -8.34 -1.99
C MET A 66 -12.77 -9.65 -1.79
N THR A 67 -12.04 -10.74 -1.72
CA THR A 67 -12.53 -12.12 -1.61
C THR A 67 -12.03 -12.72 -0.31
N LYS A 68 -12.96 -13.25 0.49
CA LYS A 68 -12.61 -13.94 1.74
C LYS A 68 -12.11 -15.35 1.43
N LEU A 69 -10.86 -15.64 1.78
CA LEU A 69 -10.25 -16.97 1.60
C LEU A 69 -10.40 -17.85 2.84
N SER A 70 -10.35 -17.24 4.03
CA SER A 70 -10.53 -17.94 5.31
C SER A 70 -11.20 -17.03 6.35
N LYS A 71 -11.23 -17.41 7.63
CA LYS A 71 -11.81 -16.59 8.70
C LYS A 71 -11.19 -15.19 8.74
N THR A 72 -9.88 -15.10 8.57
CA THR A 72 -9.07 -13.88 8.69
C THR A 72 -8.27 -13.55 7.42
N VAL A 73 -8.15 -14.47 6.47
CA VAL A 73 -7.38 -14.23 5.24
C VAL A 73 -8.30 -13.73 4.12
N TYR A 74 -7.87 -12.66 3.46
CA TYR A 74 -8.56 -12.07 2.32
C TYR A 74 -7.58 -11.86 1.16
N SER A 75 -8.10 -11.99 -0.06
CA SER A 75 -7.39 -11.62 -1.28
C SER A 75 -8.12 -10.50 -2.01
N GLY A 76 -7.40 -9.68 -2.76
CA GLY A 76 -7.98 -8.60 -3.56
C GLY A 76 -6.89 -7.67 -4.08
N ARG A 77 -7.30 -6.55 -4.67
CA ARG A 77 -6.37 -5.51 -5.12
C ARG A 77 -6.19 -4.40 -4.10
N SER A 78 -5.02 -3.75 -4.16
CA SER A 78 -4.74 -2.49 -3.49
C SER A 78 -4.91 -2.58 -1.97
N PHE A 79 -4.58 -3.73 -1.39
CA PHE A 79 -4.27 -3.76 0.03
C PHE A 79 -3.04 -2.92 0.29
N ASP A 80 -2.07 -2.94 -0.62
CA ASP A 80 -1.07 -1.88 -0.73
C ASP A 80 -1.72 -0.55 -1.18
N ASN A 81 -1.67 0.54 -0.40
CA ASN A 81 -1.49 0.60 1.05
C ASN A 81 -2.81 0.98 1.76
N LYS A 82 -3.96 0.51 1.24
CA LYS A 82 -5.26 0.73 1.92
C LYS A 82 -5.31 0.13 3.31
N VAL A 83 -4.56 -0.94 3.58
CA VAL A 83 -4.50 -1.51 4.94
C VAL A 83 -3.83 -0.54 5.91
N GLY A 84 -2.75 0.14 5.52
CA GLY A 84 -2.13 1.21 6.30
C GLY A 84 -3.08 2.39 6.52
N VAL A 85 -3.85 2.77 5.49
CA VAL A 85 -4.90 3.81 5.63
C VAL A 85 -5.93 3.45 6.70
N VAL A 86 -6.39 2.19 6.74
CA VAL A 86 -7.31 1.70 7.78
C VAL A 86 -6.65 1.78 9.16
N CYS A 87 -5.38 1.39 9.29
CA CYS A 87 -4.62 1.49 10.54
C CYS A 87 -4.51 2.95 11.03
N VAL A 88 -4.18 3.90 10.15
CA VAL A 88 -4.13 5.33 10.48
C VAL A 88 -5.49 5.84 10.93
N TYR A 89 -6.56 5.52 10.19
CA TYR A 89 -7.91 5.94 10.51
C TYR A 89 -8.38 5.40 11.88
N GLU A 90 -8.26 4.09 12.13
CA GLU A 90 -8.67 3.50 13.40
C GLU A 90 -7.79 3.99 14.57
N THR A 91 -6.50 4.25 14.33
CA THR A 91 -5.61 4.86 15.34
C THR A 91 -6.10 6.26 15.72
N LEU A 92 -6.33 7.14 14.74
CA LEU A 92 -6.84 8.49 15.01
C LEU A 92 -8.21 8.47 15.68
N LYS A 93 -9.09 7.57 15.26
CA LYS A 93 -10.41 7.39 15.87
C LYS A 93 -10.30 6.98 17.33
N ARG A 94 -9.44 6.03 17.69
CA ARG A 94 -9.19 5.63 19.09
C ARG A 94 -8.56 6.77 19.91
N LEU A 95 -7.60 7.49 19.33
CA LEU A 95 -6.96 8.65 19.97
C LEU A 95 -7.95 9.79 20.21
N SER A 96 -8.92 10.01 19.31
CA SER A 96 -9.94 11.06 19.48
C SER A 96 -10.85 10.86 20.69
N LEU A 97 -10.88 9.64 21.24
CA LEU A 97 -11.63 9.29 22.45
C LEU A 97 -10.79 9.45 23.73
N GLN A 98 -9.50 9.77 23.62
CA GLN A 98 -8.63 9.98 24.77
C GLN A 98 -8.60 11.46 25.15
N GLU A 99 -8.61 11.71 26.45
CA GLU A 99 -8.33 13.04 27.01
C GLU A 99 -6.82 13.16 27.28
N ASP A 100 -6.30 14.39 27.32
CA ASP A 100 -4.92 14.70 27.74
C ASP A 100 -3.77 14.07 26.93
N ILE A 101 -3.87 14.06 25.59
CA ILE A 101 -2.72 13.70 24.73
C ILE A 101 -1.70 14.85 24.74
N PRO A 102 -0.46 14.66 25.24
CA PRO A 102 0.53 15.74 25.38
C PRO A 102 1.21 16.13 24.05
N SER A 103 0.80 15.52 22.94
CA SER A 103 1.41 15.63 21.63
C SER A 103 0.38 16.02 20.58
N THR A 104 0.79 16.81 19.58
CA THR A 104 -0.01 17.01 18.36
C THR A 104 0.23 15.84 17.41
N ILE A 105 -0.84 15.14 17.05
CA ILE A 105 -0.79 13.96 16.18
C ILE A 105 -1.46 14.29 14.86
N PHE A 106 -0.77 13.99 13.76
CA PHE A 106 -1.30 14.09 12.40
C PHE A 106 -1.40 12.69 11.81
N GLY A 107 -2.56 12.30 11.29
CA GLY A 107 -2.66 11.16 10.38
C GLY A 107 -2.48 11.63 8.96
N LEU A 108 -1.60 10.97 8.22
CA LEU A 108 -1.29 11.28 6.84
C LEU A 108 -1.70 10.10 5.95
N VAL A 109 -2.43 10.40 4.87
CA VAL A 109 -2.72 9.46 3.79
C VAL A 109 -2.22 10.11 2.51
N PRO A 110 -0.92 9.98 2.21
CA PRO A 110 -0.30 10.67 1.09
C PRO A 110 -0.66 10.00 -0.23
N SER A 111 -0.69 10.79 -1.30
CA SER A 111 -0.81 10.29 -2.67
C SER A 111 0.57 10.15 -3.32
N LEU A 112 0.65 9.34 -4.39
CA LEU A 112 1.81 9.22 -5.27
C LEU A 112 3.05 8.57 -4.63
N GLU A 113 2.89 7.80 -3.56
CA GLU A 113 3.95 6.94 -2.98
C GLU A 113 4.52 6.04 -4.09
N GLU A 114 3.65 5.20 -4.69
CA GLU A 114 3.78 4.31 -5.87
C GLU A 114 4.47 4.87 -7.13
N ILE A 115 4.80 6.16 -7.13
CA ILE A 115 5.42 6.86 -8.25
C ILE A 115 6.61 7.71 -7.79
N SER A 116 6.52 8.37 -6.65
CA SER A 116 7.45 9.47 -6.30
C SER A 116 7.51 9.90 -4.83
N SER A 117 6.57 9.46 -3.99
CA SER A 117 6.36 9.99 -2.63
C SER A 117 6.05 11.50 -2.54
N ALA A 118 5.64 12.13 -3.65
CA ALA A 118 5.46 13.59 -3.70
C ALA A 118 4.39 14.10 -2.72
N GLY A 119 3.33 13.32 -2.46
CA GLY A 119 2.30 13.68 -1.49
C GLY A 119 2.84 13.73 -0.05
N ALA A 120 3.64 12.74 0.34
CA ALA A 120 4.24 12.69 1.67
C ALA A 120 5.24 13.82 1.87
N ILE A 121 6.13 14.05 0.90
CA ILE A 121 7.13 15.14 0.94
C ILE A 121 6.43 16.49 1.12
N THR A 122 5.40 16.77 0.32
CA THR A 122 4.64 18.03 0.38
C THR A 122 4.00 18.24 1.74
N ALA A 123 3.37 17.19 2.29
CA ALA A 123 2.73 17.27 3.61
C ALA A 123 3.77 17.49 4.73
N ILE A 124 4.88 16.77 4.69
CA ILE A 124 5.93 16.81 5.72
C ILE A 124 6.67 18.15 5.75
N GLN A 125 6.89 18.79 4.61
CA GLN A 125 7.48 20.14 4.55
C GLN A 125 6.59 21.19 5.24
N LYS A 126 5.26 20.96 5.28
CA LYS A 126 4.31 21.83 5.98
C LYS A 126 4.15 21.47 7.44
N ILE A 127 3.99 20.18 7.76
CA ILE A 127 3.74 19.68 9.12
C ILE A 127 5.00 19.81 10.00
N LYS A 128 6.17 19.54 9.43
CA LYS A 128 7.48 19.52 10.11
C LYS A 128 7.47 18.71 11.42
N PRO A 129 7.11 17.42 11.36
CA PRO A 129 7.03 16.60 12.57
C PRO A 129 8.42 16.25 13.11
N PHE A 130 8.52 16.04 14.43
CA PHE A 130 9.72 15.50 15.06
C PHE A 130 9.87 14.00 14.83
N ILE A 131 8.75 13.29 14.82
CA ILE A 131 8.67 11.83 14.64
C ILE A 131 7.69 11.53 13.51
N TYR A 132 8.08 10.64 12.61
CA TYR A 132 7.23 10.06 11.58
C TYR A 132 7.18 8.54 11.79
N ILE A 133 5.97 8.00 11.93
CA ILE A 133 5.75 6.55 11.99
C ILE A 133 5.18 6.15 10.63
N ASN A 134 6.00 5.47 9.85
CA ASN A 134 5.60 4.86 8.60
C ASN A 134 4.72 3.64 8.88
N ILE A 135 3.59 3.53 8.19
CA ILE A 135 2.72 2.35 8.24
C ILE A 135 2.51 1.92 6.81
N ASP A 136 3.20 0.86 6.42
CA ASP A 136 3.19 0.37 5.04
C ASP A 136 3.23 -1.15 5.00
N VAL A 137 3.11 -1.72 3.81
CA VAL A 137 3.18 -3.16 3.61
C VAL A 137 4.61 -3.61 3.30
N PHE A 138 4.89 -4.90 3.46
CA PHE A 138 6.12 -5.50 2.95
C PHE A 138 5.84 -6.86 2.32
N PRO A 139 6.67 -7.30 1.35
CA PRO A 139 6.50 -8.60 0.72
C PRO A 139 6.79 -9.72 1.72
N ALA A 140 5.77 -10.54 1.97
CA ALA A 140 5.79 -11.64 2.92
C ALA A 140 5.49 -12.98 2.24
N THR A 141 5.78 -14.07 2.93
CA THR A 141 5.34 -15.43 2.60
C THR A 141 4.03 -15.77 3.30
N LEU A 142 3.34 -16.81 2.83
CA LEU A 142 2.11 -17.30 3.48
C LEU A 142 2.32 -17.69 4.95
N GLU A 143 3.54 -18.13 5.32
CA GLU A 143 3.88 -18.50 6.70
C GLU A 143 4.07 -17.30 7.61
N GLU A 144 4.27 -16.10 7.07
CA GLU A 144 4.45 -14.86 7.82
C GLU A 144 3.13 -14.15 8.13
N LEU A 145 2.07 -14.45 7.37
CA LEU A 145 0.75 -13.92 7.63
C LEU A 145 0.21 -14.35 8.99
N GLY A 146 -0.52 -13.45 9.64
CA GLY A 146 -1.09 -13.67 10.96
C GLY A 146 -0.07 -13.64 12.08
N LYS A 147 1.23 -13.39 11.83
CA LYS A 147 2.29 -13.31 12.86
C LYS A 147 2.39 -11.94 13.53
N GLY A 148 1.56 -10.98 13.14
CA GLY A 148 1.55 -9.59 13.62
C GLY A 148 2.41 -8.69 12.74
N VAL A 149 2.18 -7.38 12.89
CA VAL A 149 2.95 -6.32 12.22
C VAL A 149 4.45 -6.44 12.55
N ALA A 150 5.29 -6.19 11.56
CA ALA A 150 6.72 -6.10 11.72
C ALA A 150 7.10 -4.72 12.25
N ILE A 151 7.88 -4.68 13.32
CA ILE A 151 8.61 -3.49 13.73
C ILE A 151 9.94 -3.51 12.96
N GLU A 152 10.15 -2.52 12.11
CA GLU A 152 11.31 -2.49 11.23
C GLU A 152 12.51 -1.82 11.92
N LYS A 153 13.69 -2.42 11.74
CA LYS A 153 14.97 -1.97 12.32
C LYS A 153 16.04 -1.96 11.24
N GLY A 154 16.95 -1.00 11.27
CA GLY A 154 18.03 -0.93 10.28
C GLY A 154 18.47 0.50 9.99
N PRO A 155 19.26 0.73 8.94
CA PRO A 155 19.86 2.03 8.66
C PRO A 155 18.83 3.12 8.29
N PHE A 156 17.65 2.72 7.79
CA PHE A 156 16.57 3.63 7.40
C PHE A 156 15.54 3.88 8.52
N ALA A 157 15.65 3.15 9.64
CA ALA A 157 14.79 3.33 10.81
C ALA A 157 15.62 3.78 12.02
N ASN A 158 15.03 4.61 12.89
CA ASN A 158 15.68 4.97 14.14
C ASN A 158 15.58 3.80 15.13
N ASN A 159 16.69 3.08 15.32
CA ASN A 159 16.72 1.90 16.18
C ASN A 159 16.25 2.17 17.62
N VAL A 160 16.52 3.37 18.19
CA VAL A 160 16.04 3.72 19.54
C VAL A 160 14.51 3.78 19.58
N LEU A 161 13.89 4.39 18.56
CA LEU A 161 12.44 4.43 18.44
C LEU A 161 11.85 3.04 18.15
N SER A 162 12.48 2.23 17.29
CA SER A 162 12.04 0.85 17.04
C SER A 162 12.13 -0.03 18.29
N ASP A 163 13.20 0.07 19.08
CA ASP A 163 13.35 -0.65 20.36
C ASP A 163 12.29 -0.19 21.38
N PHE A 164 11.95 1.10 21.38
CA PHE A 164 10.89 1.64 22.21
C PHE A 164 9.51 1.09 21.82
N LEU A 165 9.21 1.02 20.51
CA LEU A 165 7.98 0.40 20.00
C LEU A 165 7.91 -1.09 20.33
N GLU A 166 9.02 -1.83 20.19
CA GLU A 166 9.09 -3.25 20.56
C GLU A 166 8.81 -3.44 22.05
N LYS A 167 9.41 -2.61 22.91
CA LYS A 167 9.14 -2.65 24.35
C LYS A 167 7.66 -2.40 24.66
N ILE A 168 7.02 -1.45 23.99
CA ILE A 168 5.57 -1.20 24.11
C ILE A 168 4.79 -2.45 23.69
N ALA A 169 5.13 -3.06 22.55
CA ALA A 169 4.45 -4.25 22.04
C ALA A 169 4.58 -5.43 23.02
N ILE A 170 5.78 -5.71 23.54
CA ILE A 170 6.03 -6.74 24.56
C ILE A 170 5.22 -6.46 25.83
N THR A 171 5.27 -5.24 26.35
CA THR A 171 4.58 -4.86 27.61
C THR A 171 3.08 -5.06 27.50
N ASN A 172 2.51 -4.73 26.34
CA ASN A 172 1.07 -4.84 26.08
C ASN A 172 0.66 -6.19 25.47
N LYS A 173 1.59 -7.15 25.33
CA LYS A 173 1.35 -8.46 24.72
C LYS A 173 0.77 -8.37 23.30
N ILE A 174 1.18 -7.34 22.55
CA ILE A 174 0.82 -7.14 21.15
C ILE A 174 1.68 -8.07 20.31
N LYS A 175 1.03 -8.86 19.45
CA LYS A 175 1.71 -9.78 18.54
C LYS A 175 2.46 -8.98 17.48
N HIS A 176 3.76 -9.24 17.31
CA HIS A 176 4.61 -8.52 16.37
C HIS A 176 5.78 -9.40 15.93
N THR A 177 6.44 -8.99 14.85
CA THR A 177 7.71 -9.54 14.38
C THR A 177 8.76 -8.44 14.29
N ILE A 178 10.03 -8.81 14.13
CA ILE A 178 11.11 -7.86 13.82
C ILE A 178 11.57 -8.10 12.39
N LYS A 179 11.62 -7.04 11.59
CA LYS A 179 12.16 -7.08 10.22
C LYS A 179 13.40 -6.20 10.15
N ILE A 180 14.48 -6.75 9.61
CA ILE A 180 15.73 -6.01 9.42
C ILE A 180 15.74 -5.41 8.02
N LEU A 181 15.83 -4.08 7.95
CA LEU A 181 16.03 -3.31 6.73
C LEU A 181 17.52 -3.34 6.38
N SER A 182 17.85 -3.80 5.17
CA SER A 182 19.22 -3.79 4.65
C SER A 182 19.54 -2.54 3.83
N GLY A 183 18.52 -1.78 3.44
CA GLY A 183 18.63 -0.61 2.56
C GLY A 183 17.33 0.18 2.51
N GLU A 184 17.12 0.87 1.39
CA GLU A 184 15.87 1.57 1.06
C GLU A 184 14.68 0.61 1.20
N THR A 185 13.58 1.15 1.70
CA THR A 185 12.30 0.43 1.87
C THR A 185 11.42 0.55 0.64
N GLU A 186 11.73 1.49 -0.24
CA GLU A 186 10.90 1.94 -1.36
C GLU A 186 9.55 2.52 -0.93
N THR A 187 9.41 2.93 0.33
CA THR A 187 8.20 3.61 0.85
C THR A 187 8.44 5.11 1.01
N ASP A 188 7.39 5.86 1.36
CA ASP A 188 7.47 7.29 1.67
C ASP A 188 8.56 7.63 2.70
N MET A 189 8.85 6.70 3.62
CA MET A 189 9.79 6.94 4.72
C MET A 189 11.21 7.29 4.26
N ASP A 190 11.66 6.69 3.15
CA ASP A 190 13.00 6.90 2.59
C ASP A 190 13.21 8.36 2.15
N LYS A 191 12.14 9.00 1.65
CA LYS A 191 12.16 10.41 1.24
C LYS A 191 11.86 11.33 2.42
N VAL A 192 10.97 10.93 3.31
CA VAL A 192 10.55 11.71 4.48
C VAL A 192 11.69 11.90 5.47
N MET A 193 12.50 10.86 5.74
CA MET A 193 13.58 10.94 6.73
C MET A 193 14.61 12.03 6.43
N LEU A 194 14.79 12.38 5.14
CA LEU A 194 15.75 13.38 4.68
C LEU A 194 15.20 14.82 4.71
N GLN A 195 13.91 15.02 5.00
CA GLN A 195 13.30 16.35 4.99
C GLN A 195 13.60 17.12 6.28
N ASN A 196 13.44 18.45 6.22
CA ASN A 196 13.48 19.35 7.39
C ASN A 196 14.75 19.24 8.28
N GLY A 197 15.89 18.82 7.72
CA GLY A 197 17.14 18.64 8.46
C GLY A 197 17.28 17.28 9.15
N GLY A 198 16.39 16.33 8.86
CA GLY A 198 16.36 15.00 9.43
C GLY A 198 15.14 14.79 10.31
N ILE A 199 14.27 13.84 9.94
CA ILE A 199 13.10 13.44 10.74
C ILE A 199 13.39 12.08 11.36
N VAL A 200 13.03 11.92 12.64
CA VAL A 200 13.15 10.63 13.31
C VAL A 200 12.04 9.72 12.80
N VAL A 201 12.43 8.64 12.13
CA VAL A 201 11.49 7.70 11.51
C VAL A 201 11.49 6.37 12.23
N ALA A 202 10.31 5.79 12.46
CA ALA A 202 10.14 4.36 12.67
C ALA A 202 9.15 3.81 11.65
N SER A 203 9.17 2.51 11.42
CA SER A 203 8.30 1.86 10.44
C SER A 203 7.65 0.61 11.01
N LEU A 204 6.36 0.47 10.69
CA LEU A 204 5.49 -0.63 11.03
C LEU A 204 5.03 -1.28 9.73
N GLY A 205 5.61 -2.44 9.43
CA GLY A 205 5.37 -3.19 8.20
C GLY A 205 4.22 -4.20 8.35
N ILE A 206 3.19 -4.11 7.52
CA ILE A 206 2.10 -5.07 7.47
C ILE A 206 2.47 -6.18 6.46
N PRO A 207 2.49 -7.46 6.87
CA PRO A 207 2.85 -8.54 5.95
C PRO A 207 1.80 -8.67 4.85
N LEU A 208 2.27 -8.70 3.60
CA LEU A 208 1.41 -8.85 2.42
C LEU A 208 2.04 -9.83 1.44
N VAL A 209 1.24 -10.79 0.95
CA VAL A 209 1.65 -11.77 -0.06
C VAL A 209 1.16 -11.31 -1.43
N ASN A 210 1.96 -11.53 -2.47
CA ASN A 210 1.74 -11.06 -3.85
C ASN A 210 1.68 -9.52 -3.97
N LEU A 211 2.64 -8.83 -3.36
CA LEU A 211 2.76 -7.37 -3.44
C LEU A 211 2.80 -6.87 -4.90
N HIS A 212 2.04 -5.81 -5.17
CA HIS A 212 1.84 -5.20 -6.50
C HIS A 212 1.13 -6.08 -7.54
N GLU A 213 0.57 -7.21 -7.11
CA GLU A 213 -0.24 -8.07 -7.97
C GLU A 213 -1.73 -7.73 -7.92
N PRO A 214 -2.51 -8.09 -8.95
CA PRO A 214 -3.96 -7.89 -8.94
C PRO A 214 -4.68 -8.57 -7.77
N ASN A 215 -4.06 -9.62 -7.20
CA ASN A 215 -4.61 -10.45 -6.13
C ASN A 215 -3.59 -10.58 -4.99
N GLU A 216 -3.38 -9.49 -4.27
CA GLU A 216 -2.68 -9.43 -2.99
C GLU A 216 -3.44 -10.26 -1.95
N ILE A 217 -2.73 -10.75 -0.94
CA ILE A 217 -3.28 -11.54 0.15
C ILE A 217 -2.79 -10.99 1.48
N ILE A 218 -3.73 -10.75 2.39
CA ILE A 218 -3.47 -10.29 3.76
C ILE A 218 -4.19 -11.18 4.77
N ASP A 219 -3.71 -11.19 6.01
CA ASP A 219 -4.48 -11.67 7.16
C ASP A 219 -4.90 -10.49 8.04
N ILE A 220 -6.21 -10.24 8.15
CA ILE A 220 -6.73 -9.10 8.93
C ILE A 220 -6.47 -9.22 10.44
N SER A 221 -6.05 -10.39 10.93
CA SER A 221 -5.61 -10.54 12.32
C SER A 221 -4.28 -9.86 12.60
N ASP A 222 -3.49 -9.53 11.57
CA ASP A 222 -2.28 -8.71 11.72
C ASP A 222 -2.61 -7.24 12.09
N LEU A 223 -3.83 -6.77 11.80
CA LEU A 223 -4.22 -5.36 11.95
C LEU A 223 -4.83 -4.99 13.32
N ASN A 224 -5.02 -5.96 14.23
CA ASN A 224 -5.82 -5.78 15.45
C ASN A 224 -5.01 -5.52 16.72
#